data_AF-A0A7W9BQH5-F1
#
_entry.id   AF-A0A7W9BQH5-F1
#
_cell.length_a   1.000
_cell.length_b   1.000
_cell.length_c   1.000
_cell.angle_alpha   90.00
_cell.angle_beta   90.00
_cell.angle_gamma   90.00
#
_symmetry.space_group_name_H-M   'P 1'
#
loop_
_entity.id
_entity.type
_entity.pdbx_description
1 polymer ?
#
loop_
_entity_poly.entity_id
_entity_poly.type
_entity_poly.pdbx_seq_one_letter_code
_entity_poly.pdbx_strand_id
1 'polypeptide(L)' 'MTVIAIANLIAVLVDTMRRTDMPNDIIHGFLDGLDRLNGTTLYGAAGAMLDEVVDIVRVTVPVND' A
#
# COMPACT_ATOMS: atom_id res chain seq x y z
N MET A 1 -8.21 15.72 -0.99
CA MET A 1 -8.28 14.41 -0.30
C MET A 1 -7.32 14.44 0.85
N THR A 2 -7.68 13.92 2.01
CA THR A 2 -6.78 13.85 3.17
C THR A 2 -5.92 12.58 3.07
N VAL A 3 -4.70 12.61 3.60
CA VAL A 3 -3.80 11.45 3.66
C VAL A 3 -4.47 10.23 4.31
N ILE A 4 -5.28 10.47 5.35
CA ILE A 4 -6.07 9.45 6.03
C ILE A 4 -7.04 8.74 5.08
N ALA A 5 -7.65 9.46 4.12
CA ALA A 5 -8.54 8.85 3.15
C ALA A 5 -7.79 7.92 2.18
N ILE A 6 -6.56 8.28 1.81
CA ILE A 6 -5.69 7.43 0.97
C ILE A 6 -5.25 6.20 1.75
N ALA A 7 -4.85 6.36 3.01
CA ALA A 7 -4.48 5.25 3.88
C ALA A 7 -5.63 4.24 4.07
N ASN A 8 -6.83 4.75 4.37
CA ASN A 8 -8.02 3.91 4.50
C ASN A 8 -8.36 3.19 3.18
N LEU A 9 -8.19 3.86 2.03
CA LEU A 9 -8.42 3.25 0.73
C LEU A 9 -7.42 2.11 0.47
N ILE A 10 -6.12 2.33 0.70
CA ILE A 10 -5.07 1.31 0.51
C ILE A 10 -5.33 0.12 1.43
N ALA A 11 -5.65 0.37 2.71
CA ALA A 11 -5.96 -0.68 3.67
C ALA A 11 -7.17 -1.52 3.25
N VAL A 12 -8.25 -0.89 2.77
CA VAL A 12 -9.46 -1.59 2.29
C VAL A 12 -9.17 -2.41 1.02
N LEU A 13 -8.38 -1.87 0.10
CA LEU A 13 -7.97 -2.60 -1.10
C LEU A 13 -7.15 -3.84 -0.73
N VAL A 14 -6.15 -3.70 0.15
CA VAL A 14 -5.35 -4.84 0.61
C VAL A 14 -6.18 -5.86 1.38
N ASP A 15 -7.07 -5.42 2.27
CA ASP A 15 -7.98 -6.33 2.97
C ASP A 15 -8.90 -7.09 2.00
N THR A 16 -9.44 -6.41 0.98
CA THR A 16 -10.27 -7.05 -0.06
C THR A 16 -9.48 -8.08 -0.85
N MET A 17 -8.28 -7.72 -1.28
CA MET A 17 -7.35 -8.58 -2.01
C MET A 17 -7.03 -9.87 -1.23
N ARG A 18 -6.81 -9.75 0.08
CA ARG A 18 -6.60 -10.90 0.97
C ARG A 18 -7.85 -11.77 1.11
N ARG A 19 -9.03 -11.16 1.23
CA ARG A 19 -10.30 -11.91 1.35
C ARG A 19 -10.68 -12.67 0.08
N THR A 20 -10.13 -12.29 -1.07
CA THR A 20 -10.31 -13.01 -2.34
C THR A 20 -9.28 -14.11 -2.56
N ASP A 21 -8.51 -14.48 -1.54
CA ASP A 21 -7.41 -15.45 -1.62
C ASP A 21 -6.39 -15.11 -2.72
N MET A 22 -6.15 -13.82 -2.97
CA MET A 22 -5.10 -13.46 -3.91
C MET A 22 -3.73 -13.85 -3.34
N PRO A 23 -2.86 -14.40 -4.19
CA PRO A 23 -1.47 -14.65 -3.86
C PRO A 23 -0.75 -13.43 -3.26
N ASN A 24 0.07 -13.66 -2.24
CA ASN A 24 0.78 -12.61 -1.50
C ASN A 24 1.73 -11.81 -2.41
N ASP A 25 2.31 -12.44 -3.43
CA ASP A 25 3.16 -11.79 -4.44
C ASP A 25 2.41 -10.71 -5.25
N ILE A 26 1.13 -10.92 -5.57
CA ILE A 26 0.27 -9.92 -6.23
C ILE A 26 0.04 -8.73 -5.30
N ILE A 27 -0.20 -8.99 -4.01
CA ILE A 27 -0.43 -7.94 -3.02
C ILE A 27 0.85 -7.11 -2.81
N HIS A 28 2.01 -7.77 -2.69
CA HIS A 28 3.31 -7.10 -2.61
C HIS A 28 3.60 -6.30 -3.89
N GLY A 29 3.29 -6.84 -5.07
CA GLY A 29 3.44 -6.13 -6.34
C GLY A 29 2.56 -4.89 -6.46
N PHE A 30 1.34 -4.91 -5.90
CA PHE A 30 0.48 -3.73 -5.78
C PHE A 30 1.12 -2.66 -4.88
N LEU A 31 1.63 -3.05 -3.71
CA LEU A 31 2.29 -2.14 -2.78
C LEU A 31 3.57 -1.53 -3.39
N ASP A 32 4.38 -2.33 -4.08
CA ASP A 32 5.56 -1.85 -4.83
C ASP A 32 5.18 -0.83 -5.93
N GLY A 33 4.01 -1.00 -6.55
CA GLY A 33 3.48 -0.05 -7.53
C GLY A 33 3.12 1.29 -6.90
N LEU A 34 2.58 1.28 -5.68
CA LEU A 34 2.29 2.49 -4.90
C LEU A 34 3.58 3.21 -4.49
N ASP A 35 4.61 2.48 -4.05
CA ASP A 35 5.91 3.08 -3.71
C ASP A 35 6.56 3.77 -4.93
N ARG A 36 6.49 3.14 -6.10
CA ARG A 36 6.98 3.75 -7.35
C ARG A 36 6.17 4.98 -7.77
N LEU A 37 4.84 4.93 -7.65
CA LEU A 37 3.99 6.08 -7.92
C LEU A 37 4.31 7.22 -6.95
N ASN A 38 4.50 6.91 -5.67
CA ASN A 38 4.88 7.88 -4.66
C ASN A 38 6.19 8.58 -5.02
N GLY A 39 7.24 7.81 -5.30
CA GLY A 39 8.57 8.33 -5.64
C GLY A 39 8.64 9.13 -6.96
N THR A 40 7.62 9.01 -7.83
CA THR A 40 7.57 9.73 -9.12
C THR A 40 6.61 10.92 -9.14
N THR A 41 5.53 10.88 -8.36
CA THR A 41 4.44 11.87 -8.45
C THR A 41 4.26 12.72 -7.20
N LEU A 42 4.73 12.28 -6.03
CA LEU A 42 4.55 12.98 -4.77
C LEU A 42 5.91 13.36 -4.19
N TYR A 43 6.06 14.63 -3.82
CA TYR A 43 7.29 15.17 -3.22
C TYR A 43 6.98 15.82 -1.86
N GLY A 44 7.96 15.78 -0.96
CA GLY A 44 7.84 16.40 0.38
C GLY A 44 6.98 15.58 1.35
N ALA A 45 6.31 16.26 2.29
CA ALA A 45 5.60 15.61 3.40
C ALA A 45 4.48 14.63 2.96
N ALA A 46 3.85 14.89 1.81
CA ALA A 46 2.82 14.00 1.27
C ALA A 46 3.40 12.67 0.77
N GLY A 47 4.63 12.71 0.22
CA GLY A 47 5.31 11.50 -0.23
C GLY A 47 5.77 10.65 0.96
N ALA A 48 6.45 11.26 1.93
CA ALA A 48 6.90 10.55 3.13
C ALA A 48 5.75 9.87 3.90
N MET A 49 4.56 10.49 3.94
CA MET A 49 3.39 9.87 4.57
C MET A 49 2.80 8.70 3.78
N LEU A 50 2.84 8.74 2.45
CA LEU A 50 2.36 7.62 1.65
C LEU A 50 3.30 6.42 1.78
N ASP A 51 4.61 6.63 1.81
CA ASP A 51 5.59 5.57 2.11
C ASP A 51 5.28 4.90 3.45
N GLU A 52 5.07 5.70 4.51
CA GLU A 52 4.77 5.17 5.84
C GLU A 52 3.48 4.34 5.87
N VAL A 53 2.46 4.76 5.12
CA VAL A 53 1.20 3.99 4.97
C VAL A 53 1.45 2.67 4.25
N VAL A 54 2.19 2.69 3.14
CA VAL A 54 2.49 1.47 2.38
C VAL A 54 3.30 0.50 3.24
N ASP A 55 4.29 0.98 3.98
CA ASP A 55 5.08 0.19 4.92
C ASP A 55 4.22 -0.47 6.00
N ILE A 56 3.33 0.29 6.66
CA ILE A 56 2.43 -0.25 7.69
C ILE A 56 1.56 -1.37 7.11
N VAL A 57 0.98 -1.14 5.93
CA VAL A 57 0.11 -2.13 5.28
C VAL A 57 0.91 -3.36 4.85
N ARG A 58 2.14 -3.18 4.34
CA ARG A 58 3.04 -4.26 3.93
C ARG A 58 3.37 -5.20 5.09
N VAL A 59 3.57 -4.70 6.31
CA VAL A 59 3.79 -5.55 7.51
C VAL A 59 2.59 -6.46 7.81
N THR A 60 1.39 -6.10 7.38
CA THR A 60 0.20 -6.93 7.59
C THR A 60 0.09 -8.09 6.59
N VAL A 61 0.84 -8.04 5.48
CA VAL A 61 0.81 -9.03 4.40
C VAL A 61 1.95 -10.04 4.64
N PRO A 62 1.67 -11.34 4.80
CA PRO A 62 2.71 -12.35 4.96
C PRO A 62 3.71 -12.32 3.79
N VAL A 63 4.99 -12.53 4.08
CA VAL A 63 6.07 -12.55 3.06
C VAL A 63 6.16 -13.92 2.37
N ASN A 64 5.51 -14.96 2.91
CA ASN A 64 5.65 -16.34 2.45
C ASN A 64 4.36 -16.84 1.78
N ASP A 65 4.55 -17.57 0.68
CA ASP A 65 3.72 -18.71 0.28
C ASP A 65 4.18 -19.95 1.05
#